data_AF-G5Q4C3-F1
#
_entry.id   AF-G5Q4C3-F1
#
_cell.length_a   1.000
_cell.length_b   1.000
_cell.length_c   1.000
_cell.angle_alpha   90.00
_cell.angle_beta   90.00
_cell.angle_gamma   90.00
#
_symmetry.space_group_name_H-M   'P 1'
#
loop_
_entity.id
_entity.type
_entity.pdbx_description
1 polymer ?
#
loop_
_entity_poly.entity_id
_entity_poly.type
_entity_poly.pdbx_seq_one_letter_code
_entity_poly.pdbx_strand_id
1 'polypeptide(L)' 'MDSNHSAPAIVITVISDCASLWHEVLLGIEEEGIPFLLQHHPAGEVVDSAWQATTNRNGR' A
#
# COMPACT_ATOMS: atom_id res chain seq x y z
N MET A 1 -23.92 -6.58 12.37
CA MET A 1 -22.54 -6.13 12.64
C MET A 1 -21.92 -5.87 11.28
N ASP A 2 -21.77 -4.60 10.94
CA ASP A 2 -21.27 -4.14 9.64
C ASP A 2 -19.85 -4.66 9.45
N SER A 3 -19.75 -5.74 8.68
CA SER A 3 -18.46 -6.23 8.21
C SER A 3 -18.00 -5.19 7.20
N ASN A 4 -17.13 -4.30 7.66
CA ASN A 4 -16.48 -3.25 6.89
C ASN A 4 -15.63 -3.89 5.77
N HIS A 5 -16.31 -4.33 4.70
CA HIS A 5 -15.69 -4.81 3.48
C HIS A 5 -15.20 -3.57 2.73
N SER A 6 -14.07 -3.02 3.17
CA SER A 6 -13.32 -2.06 2.36
C SER A 6 -13.07 -2.71 1.00
N ALA A 7 -13.33 -1.95 -0.08
CA ALA A 7 -13.11 -2.42 -1.44
C ALA A 7 -11.67 -2.97 -1.58
N PRO A 8 -11.46 -4.04 -2.35
CA PRO A 8 -10.13 -4.60 -2.54
C PRO A 8 -9.20 -3.52 -3.11
N ALA A 9 -8.10 -3.24 -2.40
CA ALA A 9 -7.12 -2.20 -2.75
C ALA A 9 -5.69 -2.74 -2.73
N ILE A 10 -4.79 -2.13 -3.51
CA ILE A 10 -3.35 -2.35 -3.42
C ILE A 10 -2.86 -1.79 -2.09
N VAL A 11 -2.02 -2.53 -1.36
CA VAL A 11 -1.34 -2.01 -0.18
C VAL A 11 0.06 -1.58 -0.58
N ILE A 12 0.42 -0.33 -0.29
CA ILE A 12 1.74 0.25 -0.57
C ILE A 12 2.39 0.64 0.75
N THR A 13 3.51 0.02 1.07
CA THR A 13 4.30 0.37 2.24
C THR A 13 5.26 1.49 1.91
N VAL A 14 5.10 2.63 2.58
CA VAL A 14 5.97 3.80 2.48
C VAL A 14 7.01 3.72 3.59
N ILE A 15 8.28 3.50 3.23
CA ILE A 15 9.39 3.39 4.19
C ILE A 15 10.12 4.72 4.25
N SER A 16 10.18 5.32 5.44
CA SER A 16 10.60 6.73 5.57
C SER A 16 9.67 7.67 4.76
N ASP A 17 9.74 8.97 4.98
CA ASP A 17 8.83 9.95 4.33
C ASP A 17 9.19 10.18 2.84
N CYS A 18 9.19 9.11 2.05
CA CYS A 18 9.68 9.05 0.68
C CYS A 18 8.58 9.01 -0.39
N ALA A 19 7.30 9.06 0.01
CA ALA A 19 6.17 8.94 -0.91
C ALA A 19 6.19 10.00 -2.03
N SER A 20 6.71 11.21 -1.73
CA SER A 20 6.86 12.30 -2.70
C SER A 20 7.78 11.95 -3.87
N LEU A 21 8.78 11.09 -3.66
CA LEU A 21 9.69 10.62 -4.72
C LEU A 21 8.99 9.68 -5.71
N TRP A 22 7.86 9.09 -5.32
CA TRP A 22 7.11 8.10 -6.09
C TRP A 22 5.77 8.63 -6.60
N HIS A 23 5.59 9.95 -6.63
CA HIS A 23 4.30 10.59 -6.97
C HIS A 23 3.73 10.10 -8.31
N GLU A 24 4.54 10.06 -9.37
CA GLU A 24 4.11 9.60 -10.70
C GLU A 24 3.64 8.15 -10.72
N VAL A 25 4.21 7.30 -9.86
CA VAL A 25 3.77 5.90 -9.74
C VAL A 25 2.39 5.83 -9.06
N LEU A 26 2.17 6.64 -8.03
CA LEU A 26 0.87 6.72 -7.36
C LEU A 26 -0.21 7.29 -8.28
N LEU A 27 0.13 8.31 -9.08
CA LEU A 27 -0.75 8.86 -10.11
C LEU A 27 -1.11 7.81 -11.16
N GLY A 28 -0.13 7.04 -11.66
CA GLY A 28 -0.42 5.97 -12.63
C GLY A 28 -1.39 4.91 -12.10
N ILE A 29 -1.38 4.62 -10.80
CA ILE A 29 -2.34 3.70 -10.19
C ILE A 29 -3.74 4.35 -10.10
N GLU A 30 -3.80 5.62 -9.72
CA GLU A 30 -5.05 6.40 -9.61
C GLU A 30 -5.73 6.57 -10.99
N GLU A 31 -4.95 6.86 -12.04
CA GLU A 31 -5.44 7.03 -13.42
C GLU A 31 -6.03 5.73 -14.00
N GLU A 32 -5.49 4.57 -13.63
CA GLU A 32 -6.05 3.25 -13.98
C GLU A 32 -7.33 2.92 -13.17
N GLY A 33 -7.73 3.77 -12.23
CA GLY A 33 -8.90 3.58 -11.39
C GLY A 33 -8.74 2.47 -10.36
N ILE A 34 -7.50 2.11 -10.01
CA ILE A 34 -7.22 1.05 -9.04
C ILE A 34 -7.09 1.67 -7.63
N PRO A 35 -7.92 1.25 -6.66
CA PRO A 35 -7.80 1.75 -5.30
C PRO A 35 -6.50 1.25 -4.64
N PHE A 36 -5.83 2.12 -3.88
CA PHE A 36 -4.65 1.76 -3.08
C PHE A 36 -4.67 2.41 -1.69
N LEU A 37 -3.89 1.85 -0.77
CA LEU A 37 -3.75 2.28 0.62
C LEU A 37 -2.27 2.45 0.96
N LEU A 38 -1.91 3.59 1.55
CA LEU A 38 -0.56 3.86 2.02
C LEU A 38 -0.40 3.44 3.48
N GLN A 39 0.57 2.58 3.76
CA GLN A 39 0.98 2.18 5.11
C GLN A 39 2.38 2.75 5.38
N HIS A 40 2.48 3.66 6.35
CA HIS A 40 3.74 4.31 6.66
C HIS A 40 4.53 3.49 7.70
N HIS A 41 5.76 3.15 7.34
CA HIS A 41 6.70 2.46 8.21
C HIS A 41 7.95 3.34 8.43
N PRO A 42 8.42 3.49 9.68
CA PRO A 42 9.56 4.35 9.98
C PRO A 42 10.88 3.81 9.40
N ALA A 43 10.99 2.49 9.26
CA ALA A 43 12.12 1.78 8.69
C ALA A 43 11.67 0.39 8.22
N GLY A 44 12.46 -0.24 7.36
CA GLY A 44 12.20 -1.58 6.83
C GLY A 44 13.13 -1.89 5.66
N GLU A 45 13.30 -3.17 5.36
CA GLU A 45 13.91 -3.60 4.10
C GLU A 45 12.83 -3.55 3.01
N VAL A 46 13.15 -2.99 1.84
CA VAL A 46 12.17 -2.63 0.81
C VAL A 46 11.50 -3.86 0.20
N VAL A 47 12.25 -4.92 -0.06
CA VAL A 47 11.75 -6.15 -0.68
C VAL A 47 10.87 -6.93 0.30
N ASP A 48 11.32 -7.10 1.53
CA ASP A 48 10.59 -7.77 2.60
C ASP A 48 9.29 -7.02 2.92
N SER A 49 9.32 -5.68 2.91
CA SER A 49 8.14 -4.85 3.15
C SER A 49 7.14 -4.96 2.00
N ALA A 50 7.62 -4.95 0.75
CA ALA A 50 6.77 -5.17 -0.42
C ALA A 50 6.15 -6.58 -0.42
N TRP A 51 6.93 -7.60 -0.08
CA TRP A 51 6.44 -8.96 0.09
C TRP A 51 5.34 -9.01 1.16
N GLN A 52 5.61 -8.44 2.34
CA GLN A 52 4.63 -8.34 3.41
C GLN A 52 3.36 -7.58 3.01
N ALA A 53 3.46 -6.51 2.22
CA ALA A 53 2.29 -5.79 1.71
C ALA A 53 1.37 -6.67 0.84
N THR A 54 1.96 -7.64 0.11
CA THR A 54 1.19 -8.60 -0.71
C THR A 54 0.65 -9.78 0.10
N THR A 55 1.36 -10.21 1.15
CA THR A 55 1.00 -11.39 1.94
C THR A 55 0.16 -11.08 3.18
N ASN A 56 0.35 -9.91 3.79
CA ASN A 56 -0.36 -9.46 4.99
C ASN A 56 -1.69 -8.78 4.65
N ARG A 57 -2.44 -9.38 3.72
CA ARG A 57 -3.86 -9.09 3.58
C ARG A 57 -4.53 -9.63 4.84
N ASN A 58 -4.70 -8.78 5.85
CA ASN A 58 -5.30 -9.08 7.16
C ASN A 58 -6.35 -10.20 7.06
N GLY A 59 -6.02 -11.40 7.57
CA GLY A 59 -6.97 -12.52 7.65
C GLY A 59 -6.43 -13.91 7.33
N ARG A 60 -5.36 -14.36 7.99
CA ARG A 60 -5.31 -15.69 8.64
C ARG A 60 -4.47 -15.62 9.90
#